data_AF-A0A9C9GJ24-F1
#
_entry.id   AF-A0A9C9GJ24-F1
#
_cell.length_a   1.000
_cell.length_b   1.000
_cell.length_c   1.000
_cell.angle_alpha   90.00
_cell.angle_beta   90.00
_cell.angle_gamma   90.00
#
_symmetry.space_group_name_H-M   'P 1'
#
loop_
_entity.id
_entity.type
_entity.pdbx_description
1 polymer ?
#
loop_
_entity_poly.entity_id
_entity_poly.type
_entity_poly.pdbx_seq_one_letter_code
_entity_poly.pdbx_strand_id
1 'polypeptide(L)'
;MVIDNTGEHCTLRQRFLEAVRTGQLGTPSARGVVVTFKEFKVFFSDVNYNYVRSFLAAAALEEGRSQMTHTKYLIRLGRGFYLVRSDVFEP
;
A
#
# COMPACT_ATOMS: atom_id res chain seq x y z
N MET A 1 4.97 16.71 -2.26
CA MET A 1 4.66 16.39 -3.67
C MET A 1 5.90 15.79 -4.28
N VAL A 2 5.80 14.63 -4.94
CA VAL A 2 6.93 14.00 -5.63
C VAL A 2 6.49 13.76 -7.07
N ILE A 3 7.30 14.21 -8.02
CA ILE A 3 7.01 14.21 -9.45
C ILE A 3 7.69 12.97 -10.04
N ASP A 4 6.94 12.12 -10.72
CA ASP A 4 7.50 11.00 -11.51
C ASP A 4 7.94 11.50 -12.90
N ASN A 5 8.79 10.73 -13.59
CA ASN A 5 9.34 11.06 -14.92
C ASN A 5 8.30 11.24 -16.04
N THR A 6 7.02 10.97 -15.77
CA THR A 6 5.89 11.22 -16.67
C THR A 6 5.25 12.62 -16.51
N GLY A 7 5.66 13.42 -15.53
CA GLY A 7 5.09 14.76 -15.29
C GLY A 7 3.70 14.74 -14.64
N GLU A 8 3.18 13.56 -14.30
CA GLU A 8 1.95 13.43 -13.51
C GLU A 8 2.23 13.48 -12.00
N HIS A 9 1.32 14.10 -11.26
CA HIS A 9 1.37 14.16 -9.80
C HIS A 9 1.05 12.76 -9.21
N CYS A 10 2.07 11.92 -9.03
CA CYS A 10 1.88 10.60 -8.42
C CYS A 10 1.60 10.72 -6.91
N THR A 11 0.41 10.32 -6.51
CA THR A 11 0.03 10.16 -5.10
C THR A 11 0.81 9.03 -4.44
N LEU A 12 0.91 9.05 -3.10
CA LEU A 12 1.56 7.96 -2.36
C LEU A 12 0.87 6.60 -2.62
N ARG A 13 -0.45 6.61 -2.83
CA ARG A 13 -1.21 5.42 -3.24
C ARG A 13 -0.69 4.86 -4.56
N GLN A 14 -0.54 5.69 -5.58
CA GLN A 14 -0.03 5.25 -6.88
C GLN A 14 1.40 4.70 -6.77
N ARG A 15 2.30 5.42 -6.08
CA ARG A 15 3.67 4.94 -5.83
C ARG A 15 3.67 3.61 -5.08
N PHE A 16 2.81 3.46 -4.07
CA PHE A 16 2.68 2.23 -3.30
C PHE A 16 2.20 1.05 -4.16
N LEU A 17 1.11 1.24 -4.91
CA LEU A 17 0.58 0.19 -5.77
C LEU A 17 1.56 -0.18 -6.88
N GLU A 18 2.27 0.78 -7.47
CA GLU A 18 3.28 0.53 -8.49
C GLU A 18 4.47 -0.26 -7.92
N ALA A 19 4.98 0.11 -6.75
CA ALA A 19 6.04 -0.62 -6.07
C ALA A 19 5.64 -2.07 -5.75
N VAL A 20 4.38 -2.29 -5.36
CA VAL A 20 3.84 -3.64 -5.11
C VAL A 20 3.68 -4.41 -6.43
N ARG A 21 3.15 -3.77 -7.47
CA ARG A 21 2.92 -4.38 -8.80
C ARG A 21 4.22 -4.80 -9.47
N THR A 22 5.27 -4.00 -9.34
CA THR A 22 6.61 -4.27 -9.89
C THR A 22 7.45 -5.22 -9.02
N GLY A 23 6.93 -5.63 -7.86
CA GLY A 23 7.65 -6.51 -6.93
C GLY A 23 8.78 -5.83 -6.16
N GLN A 24 8.87 -4.50 -6.20
CA GLN A 24 9.84 -3.72 -5.41
C GLN A 24 9.47 -3.66 -3.92
N LEU A 25 8.20 -3.87 -3.57
CA LEU A 25 7.70 -3.79 -2.21
C LEU A 25 6.76 -4.97 -1.87
N GLY A 26 7.10 -5.66 -0.78
CA GLY A 26 6.32 -6.77 -0.23
C GLY A 26 6.70 -8.14 -0.79
N THR A 27 6.06 -9.17 -0.25
CA THR A 27 6.29 -10.57 -0.60
C THR A 27 5.01 -11.18 -1.21
N PRO A 28 5.08 -11.79 -2.40
CA PRO A 28 3.94 -12.49 -3.00
C PRO A 28 3.38 -13.58 -2.08
N SER A 29 2.05 -13.76 -2.10
CA SER A 29 1.30 -14.75 -1.35
C SER A 29 0.15 -15.27 -2.21
N ALA A 30 -0.46 -16.39 -1.82
CA ALA A 30 -1.55 -17.02 -2.56
C ALA A 30 -2.78 -16.10 -2.77
N ARG A 31 -2.92 -15.03 -1.99
CA ARG A 31 -4.07 -14.10 -2.02
C ARG A 31 -3.73 -12.67 -2.47
N GLY A 32 -2.49 -12.42 -2.90
CA GLY A 32 -2.01 -11.08 -3.25
C GLY A 32 -0.57 -10.85 -2.77
N VAL A 33 -0.24 -9.63 -2.34
CA VAL A 33 1.10 -9.28 -1.84
C VAL A 33 1.04 -8.85 -0.39
N VAL A 34 1.86 -9.48 0.46
CA VAL A 34 1.99 -9.09 1.88
C VAL A 34 3.06 -8.02 2.00
N VAL A 35 2.68 -6.87 2.52
CA VAL A 35 3.58 -5.76 2.83
C VAL A 35 3.65 -5.58 4.34
N THR A 36 4.86 -5.51 4.86
CA THR A 36 5.08 -5.14 6.26
C THR A 36 5.24 -3.64 6.42
N PHE A 37 4.84 -3.14 7.59
CA PHE A 37 5.05 -1.76 7.98
C PHE A 37 6.54 -1.38 8.01
N LYS A 38 7.42 -2.35 8.30
CA LYS A 38 8.88 -2.14 8.29
C LYS A 38 9.39 -1.90 6.86
N GLU A 39 9.02 -2.76 5.91
CA GLU A 39 9.38 -2.60 4.50
C GLU A 39 8.84 -1.29 3.94
N PHE A 40 7.57 -0.99 4.21
CA PHE A 40 6.94 0.24 3.77
C PHE A 40 7.69 1.49 4.28
N LYS A 41 8.09 1.51 5.56
CA LYS A 41 8.87 2.61 6.13
C LYS A 41 10.24 2.78 5.49
N VAL A 42 10.91 1.69 5.16
CA VAL A 42 12.23 1.72 4.51
C VAL A 42 12.09 2.21 3.07
N PHE A 43 11.09 1.71 2.35
CA PHE A 43 10.85 2.05 0.96
C PHE A 43 10.43 3.51 0.77
N PHE A 44 9.59 4.04 1.67
CA PHE A 44 9.09 5.42 1.63
C PHE A 44 9.80 6.32 2.66
N SER A 45 11.12 6.14 2.84
CA SER A 45 11.90 6.98 3.76
C SER A 45 11.98 8.44 3.33
N ASP A 46 11.70 8.73 2.05
CA ASP A 46 11.58 10.08 1.48
C ASP A 46 10.27 10.80 1.88
N VAL A 47 9.30 10.08 2.42
CA VAL A 47 7.98 10.61 2.79
C VAL A 47 7.96 10.97 4.27
N ASN A 48 7.17 11.99 4.63
CA ASN A 48 7.00 12.41 6.02
C ASN A 48 6.63 11.22 6.93
N TYR A 49 7.44 11.01 7.97
CA TYR A 49 7.34 9.88 8.90
C TYR A 49 5.94 9.69 9.52
N ASN A 50 5.28 10.79 9.89
CA ASN A 50 3.94 10.73 10.50
C ASN A 50 2.90 10.24 9.49
N TYR A 51 3.04 10.64 8.23
CA TYR A 51 2.16 10.21 7.15
C TYR A 51 2.37 8.73 6.80
N VAL A 52 3.63 8.28 6.71
CA VAL A 52 4.00 6.87 6.51
C VAL A 52 3.44 5.99 7.62
N ARG A 53 3.43 6.47 8.87
CA ARG A 53 2.93 5.73 10.02
C ARG A 53 1.43 5.44 9.96
N SER A 54 0.68 6.38 9.41
CA SER A 54 -0.78 6.29 9.34
C SER A 54 -1.28 5.71 8.03
N PHE A 55 -0.48 5.71 6.95
CA PHE A 55 -0.93 5.34 5.61
C PHE A 55 -1.51 3.93 5.52
N LEU A 56 -0.76 2.89 5.91
CA LEU A 56 -1.23 1.50 5.80
C LEU A 56 -2.46 1.23 6.69
N ALA A 57 -2.48 1.82 7.89
CA ALA A 57 -3.63 1.69 8.79
C ALA A 57 -4.86 2.41 8.22
N ALA A 58 -4.68 3.59 7.63
CA ALA A 58 -5.74 4.34 6.97
C ALA A 58 -6.23 3.62 5.70
N ALA A 59 -5.36 2.91 4.99
CA ALA A 59 -5.69 2.15 3.79
C ALA A 59 -6.29 0.76 4.08
N ALA A 60 -6.24 0.29 5.34
CA ALA A 60 -6.81 -0.98 5.74
C ALA A 60 -8.34 -0.92 5.90
N LEU A 61 -9.00 -1.96 5.38
CA LEU A 61 -10.40 -2.26 5.61
C LEU A 61 -10.67 -2.38 7.11
N GLU A 62 -11.83 -1.88 7.51
CA GLU A 62 -12.34 -2.04 8.87
C GLU A 62 -12.78 -3.49 9.10
N GLU A 63 -12.66 -3.97 10.33
CA GLU A 63 -13.10 -5.33 10.68
C GLU A 63 -14.59 -5.51 10.34
N GLY A 64 -14.90 -6.58 9.61
CA GLY A 64 -16.25 -6.86 9.12
C GLY A 64 -16.62 -6.22 7.78
N ARG A 65 -15.78 -5.35 7.18
CA ARG A 65 -15.98 -4.85 5.82
C ARG A 65 -15.16 -5.65 4.80
N SER A 66 -15.84 -6.20 3.82
CA SER A 66 -15.25 -6.96 2.71
C SER A 66 -15.10 -6.14 1.41
N GLN A 67 -15.83 -5.03 1.28
CA GLN A 67 -15.86 -4.24 0.06
C GLN A 67 -14.76 -3.18 0.05
N MET A 68 -13.96 -3.18 -1.01
CA MET A 68 -12.91 -2.20 -1.21
C MET A 68 -13.47 -0.85 -1.64
N THR A 69 -12.75 0.21 -1.28
CA THR A 69 -12.96 1.56 -1.80
C THR A 69 -11.63 2.14 -2.28
N HIS A 70 -11.68 3.29 -2.95
CA HIS A 70 -10.49 4.01 -3.39
C HIS A 70 -9.47 4.24 -2.24
N THR A 71 -9.96 4.44 -1.02
CA THR A 71 -9.12 4.69 0.16
C THR A 71 -8.93 3.47 1.06
N LYS A 72 -9.71 2.40 0.89
CA LYS A 72 -9.71 1.21 1.75
C LYS A 72 -9.54 -0.05 0.91
N TYR A 73 -8.31 -0.52 0.79
CA TYR A 73 -7.95 -1.60 -0.14
C TYR A 73 -6.90 -2.58 0.43
N LEU A 74 -6.49 -2.40 1.68
CA LEU A 74 -5.60 -3.34 2.38
C LEU A 74 -6.40 -4.19 3.37
N ILE A 75 -5.96 -5.43 3.58
CA ILE A 75 -6.44 -6.26 4.69
C ILE A 75 -5.35 -6.30 5.76
N ARG A 76 -5.68 -5.90 6.98
CA ARG A 76 -4.74 -6.05 8.11
C ARG A 76 -4.71 -7.52 8.53
N LEU A 77 -3.56 -8.17 8.36
CA LEU A 77 -3.36 -9.57 8.79
C LEU A 77 -2.93 -9.66 10.26
N GLY A 78 -2.29 -8.60 10.77
CA GLY A 78 -1.77 -8.56 12.12
C GLY A 78 -1.07 -7.25 12.44
N ARG A 79 -0.33 -7.20 13.55
CA ARG A 79 0.42 -5.99 13.93
C ARG A 79 1.55 -5.72 12.93
N GLY A 80 1.33 -4.74 12.06
CA GLY A 80 2.32 -4.31 11.07
C GLY A 80 2.39 -5.17 9.81
N PHE A 81 1.40 -6.05 9.57
CA PHE A 81 1.31 -6.88 8.38
C PHE A 81 0.01 -6.55 7.64
N TYR A 82 0.13 -6.23 6.36
CA TYR A 82 -0.98 -5.85 5.50
C TYR A 82 -0.94 -6.66 4.21
N LEU A 83 -2.09 -7.15 3.76
CA LEU A 83 -2.26 -7.81 2.48
C LEU A 83 -2.84 -6.79 1.49
N VAL A 84 -2.11 -6.56 0.40
CA VAL A 84 -2.63 -5.96 -0.83
C VAL A 84 -3.26 -7.09 -1.62
N ARG A 85 -4.58 -7.05 -1.80
CA ARG A 85 -5.23 -8.08 -2.64
C ARG A 85 -5.03 -7.78 -4.11
N SER A 86 -5.10 -8.83 -4.92
CA SER A 86 -4.88 -8.80 -6.36
C SER A 86 -5.90 -7.92 -7.12
N ASP A 87 -7.14 -7.86 -6.62
CA ASP A 87 -8.25 -7.10 -7.21
C ASP A 87 -8.06 -5.58 -7.16
N VAL A 88 -7.10 -5.10 -6.37
CA VAL A 88 -6.71 -3.68 -6.37
C VAL A 88 -6.07 -3.25 -7.69
N PHE A 89 -5.57 -4.21 -8.46
CA PHE A 89 -4.93 -3.99 -9.76
C PHE A 89 -5.88 -4.22 -10.94
N GLU A 90 -7.12 -4.67 -10.70
CA GLU A 90 -8.11 -4.88 -11.74
C GLU A 90 -8.93 -3.60 -11.96
N PRO A 91 -9.13 -3.16 -13.23
CA PRO A 91 -9.85 -1.93 -13.58
C PRO A 91 -11.37 -2.02 -13.38
#